data_AF-A0A7C9VT77-F1
#
_entry.id   AF-A0A7C9VT77-F1
#
_cell.length_a   1.000
_cell.length_b   1.000
_cell.length_c   1.000
_cell.angle_alpha   90.00
_cell.angle_beta   90.00
_cell.angle_gamma   90.00
#
_symmetry.space_group_name_H-M   'P 1'
#
loop_
_entity.id
_entity.type
_entity.pdbx_description
1 polymer ?
#
loop_
_entity_poly.entity_id
_entity_poly.type
_entity_poly.pdbx_seq_one_letter_code
_entity_poly.pdbx_strand_id
1 'polypeptide(L)'
;MTPFRWKNCFADVQAGKHDITIRSYLDDVIVPALETLDRRIDELGRSNSPGHEFAQADMEDVLRETKMAFSLSIQSIWERQLRAYLRGCANELRPHTPAVVKVEKADWRDLRKLFHDLRGIAIESFPSFDALDILHHLGNACRHGDGRSTVELSQRCPDLWPPIPPLPPEFGPAPSNPPSTAAMNISVDRLRSFVDSIAAFWLDAEYIYNESIERKHSSLEARLVRERAERNWLPKAAVSQRVQE
;
A
#
# COMPACT_ATOMS: atom_id res chain seq x y z
N MET A 1 3.42 -5.03 -30.81
CA MET A 1 3.90 -5.93 -29.73
C MET A 1 2.72 -6.74 -29.24
N THR A 2 2.91 -8.02 -28.93
CA THR A 2 1.86 -8.85 -28.29
C THR A 2 1.83 -8.53 -26.79
N PRO A 3 0.68 -8.17 -26.21
CA PRO A 3 0.58 -7.87 -24.78
C PRO A 3 0.87 -9.13 -23.94
N PHE A 4 1.47 -8.95 -22.76
CA PHE A 4 1.61 -10.04 -21.80
C PHE A 4 0.22 -10.52 -21.35
N ARG A 5 0.09 -11.83 -21.19
CA ARG A 5 -1.14 -12.51 -20.78
C ARG A 5 -0.77 -13.54 -19.72
N TRP A 6 -1.58 -13.66 -18.68
CA TRP A 6 -1.54 -14.77 -17.72
C TRP A 6 -2.70 -15.74 -17.90
N LYS A 7 -2.64 -16.88 -17.22
CA LYS A 7 -3.79 -17.80 -17.15
C LYS A 7 -4.84 -17.22 -16.19
N ASN A 8 -6.01 -16.91 -16.72
CA ASN A 8 -7.13 -16.41 -15.92
C ASN A 8 -7.68 -17.51 -14.99
N CYS A 9 -8.17 -17.10 -13.83
CA CYS A 9 -8.90 -17.93 -12.87
C CYS A 9 -10.01 -17.12 -12.18
N PHE A 10 -10.83 -17.76 -11.35
CA PHE A 10 -11.94 -17.09 -10.66
C PHE A 10 -11.49 -15.97 -9.72
N ALA A 11 -10.27 -16.06 -9.19
CA ALA A 11 -9.67 -15.01 -8.36
C ALA A 11 -9.58 -13.65 -9.08
N ASP A 12 -9.40 -13.64 -10.40
CA ASP A 12 -9.37 -12.40 -11.19
C ASP A 12 -10.72 -11.68 -11.17
N VAL A 13 -11.81 -12.45 -11.21
CA VAL A 13 -13.18 -11.91 -11.15
C VAL A 13 -13.47 -11.37 -9.75
N GLN A 14 -13.03 -12.08 -8.71
CA GLN A 14 -13.22 -11.65 -7.31
C GLN A 14 -12.44 -10.36 -6.97
N ALA A 15 -11.30 -10.15 -7.62
CA ALA A 15 -10.47 -8.97 -7.41
C ALA A 15 -11.03 -7.70 -8.07
N GLY A 16 -11.98 -7.81 -9.00
CA GLY A 16 -12.44 -6.71 -9.87
C GLY A 16 -13.18 -5.55 -9.19
N LYS A 17 -13.26 -5.51 -7.86
CA LYS A 17 -13.80 -4.36 -7.10
C LYS A 17 -12.89 -3.91 -5.96
N HIS A 18 -11.69 -4.48 -5.83
CA HIS A 18 -10.79 -4.15 -4.73
C HIS A 18 -10.32 -2.69 -4.75
N ASP A 19 -10.20 -2.10 -5.94
CA ASP A 19 -9.93 -0.68 -6.17
C ASP A 19 -11.05 0.23 -5.61
N ILE A 20 -12.32 -0.11 -5.87
CA ILE A 20 -13.46 0.64 -5.35
C ILE A 20 -13.52 0.50 -3.83
N THR A 21 -13.37 -0.72 -3.30
CA THR A 21 -13.41 -0.97 -1.86
C THR A 21 -12.39 -0.13 -1.10
N ILE A 22 -11.14 -0.06 -1.57
CA ILE A 22 -10.09 0.70 -0.86
C ILE A 22 -10.28 2.22 -0.98
N ARG A 23 -10.77 2.71 -2.13
CA ARG A 23 -11.11 4.13 -2.33
C ARG A 23 -12.25 4.57 -1.42
N SER A 24 -13.33 3.77 -1.33
CA SER A 24 -14.41 4.03 -0.38
C SER A 24 -13.93 4.04 1.07
N TYR A 25 -13.01 3.14 1.45
CA TYR A 25 -12.47 3.17 2.80
C TYR A 25 -11.72 4.49 3.10
N LEU A 26 -10.99 5.03 2.12
CA LEU A 26 -10.34 6.32 2.25
C LEU A 26 -11.35 7.47 2.35
N ASP A 27 -12.23 7.59 1.35
CA ASP A 27 -13.09 8.76 1.18
C ASP A 27 -14.27 8.78 2.15
N ASP A 28 -14.83 7.61 2.48
CA ASP A 28 -16.02 7.51 3.33
C ASP A 28 -15.69 7.32 4.81
N VAL A 29 -14.45 6.92 5.16
CA VAL A 29 -14.06 6.61 6.55
C VAL A 29 -12.84 7.38 7.02
N ILE A 30 -11.69 7.24 6.35
CA ILE A 30 -10.44 7.82 6.83
C ILE A 30 -10.50 9.34 6.81
N VAL A 31 -10.83 9.93 5.65
CA VAL A 31 -10.81 11.38 5.46
C VAL A 31 -11.79 12.10 6.40
N PRO A 32 -13.07 11.69 6.50
CA PRO A 32 -14.01 12.34 7.42
C PRO A 32 -13.60 12.23 8.91
N ALA A 33 -12.99 11.11 9.30
CA ALA A 33 -12.48 10.93 10.65
C ALA A 33 -11.33 11.89 10.97
N LEU A 34 -10.37 12.03 10.05
CA LEU A 34 -9.24 12.95 10.22
C LEU A 34 -9.69 14.42 10.21
N GLU A 35 -10.60 14.80 9.31
CA GLU A 35 -11.17 16.16 9.27
C GLU A 35 -11.90 16.53 10.56
N THR A 36 -12.50 15.55 11.23
CA THR A 36 -13.16 15.76 12.53
C THR A 36 -12.15 16.03 13.64
N LEU A 37 -11.02 15.32 13.64
CA LEU A 37 -9.93 15.56 14.59
C LEU A 37 -9.25 16.91 14.34
N ASP A 38 -8.95 17.24 13.08
CA ASP A 38 -8.33 18.51 12.69
C ASP A 38 -9.22 19.69 13.12
N ARG A 39 -10.53 19.63 12.87
CA ARG A 39 -11.48 20.66 13.33
C ARG A 39 -11.46 20.83 14.84
N ARG A 40 -11.33 19.73 15.58
CA ARG A 40 -11.30 19.77 17.06
C ARG A 40 -10.02 20.40 17.58
N ILE A 41 -8.88 20.10 16.96
CA ILE A 41 -7.59 20.72 17.26
C ILE A 41 -7.67 22.23 17.00
N ASP A 42 -8.21 22.64 15.84
CA ASP A 42 -8.44 24.03 15.49
C ASP A 42 -9.34 24.78 16.49
N GLU A 43 -10.44 24.16 16.94
CA GLU A 43 -11.34 24.72 17.94
C GLU A 43 -10.64 24.96 19.29
N LEU A 44 -9.79 24.01 19.71
CA LEU A 44 -9.05 24.11 20.95
C LEU A 44 -7.98 25.20 20.88
N GLY A 45 -7.23 25.28 19.77
CA GLY A 45 -6.17 26.27 19.57
C GLY A 45 -6.65 27.71 19.41
N ARG A 46 -7.93 27.93 19.04
CA ARG A 46 -8.55 29.27 19.00
C ARG A 46 -9.10 29.72 20.36
N SER A 47 -9.08 28.86 21.38
CA SER A 47 -9.62 29.16 22.69
C SER A 47 -8.62 29.90 23.57
N ASN A 48 -9.12 30.84 24.39
CA ASN A 48 -8.31 31.55 25.39
C ASN A 48 -8.32 30.85 26.78
N SER A 49 -8.84 29.63 26.86
CA SER A 49 -8.87 28.86 28.12
C SER A 49 -7.51 28.19 28.35
N PRO A 50 -6.84 28.41 29.50
CA PRO A 50 -5.52 27.83 29.77
C PRO A 50 -5.48 26.30 29.70
N GLY A 51 -6.59 25.63 30.01
CA GLY A 51 -6.68 24.16 29.90
C GLY A 51 -6.77 23.65 28.46
N HIS A 52 -7.13 24.50 27.50
CA HIS A 52 -7.32 24.07 26.10
C HIS A 52 -5.99 23.86 25.37
N GLU A 53 -4.89 24.51 25.81
CA GLU A 53 -3.56 24.27 25.23
C GLU A 53 -3.10 22.82 25.47
N PHE A 54 -3.28 22.31 26.69
CA PHE A 54 -2.98 20.91 27.02
C PHE A 54 -3.90 19.95 26.25
N ALA A 55 -5.20 20.26 26.21
CA ALA A 55 -6.16 19.44 25.47
C ALA A 55 -5.88 19.43 23.96
N GLN A 56 -5.35 20.53 23.39
CA GLN A 56 -4.93 20.58 22.00
C GLN A 56 -3.77 19.61 21.75
N ALA A 57 -2.73 19.65 22.58
CA ALA A 57 -1.59 18.74 22.47
C ALA A 57 -2.02 17.27 22.58
N ASP A 58 -2.90 16.94 23.53
CA ASP A 58 -3.46 15.59 23.65
C ASP A 58 -4.22 15.17 22.36
N MET A 59 -4.96 16.10 21.75
CA MET A 59 -5.69 15.82 20.50
C MET A 59 -4.76 15.66 19.28
N GLU A 60 -3.63 16.37 19.24
CA GLU A 60 -2.59 16.19 18.22
C GLU A 60 -1.93 14.80 18.33
N ASP A 61 -1.75 14.31 19.55
CA ASP A 61 -1.30 12.93 19.80
C ASP A 61 -2.34 11.90 19.33
N VAL A 62 -3.63 12.13 19.64
CA VAL A 62 -4.74 11.29 19.12
C VAL A 62 -4.75 11.28 17.60
N LEU A 63 -4.54 12.42 16.94
CA LEU A 63 -4.47 12.51 15.48
C LEU A 63 -3.31 11.68 14.91
N ARG A 64 -2.13 11.75 15.53
CA ARG A 64 -0.94 10.97 15.12
C ARG A 64 -1.19 9.47 15.26
N GLU A 65 -1.70 9.02 16.40
CA GLU A 65 -2.06 7.62 16.63
C GLU A 65 -3.14 7.13 15.64
N THR A 66 -4.14 7.98 15.36
CA THR A 66 -5.20 7.67 14.40
C THR A 66 -4.64 7.47 12.98
N LYS A 67 -3.69 8.31 12.54
CA LYS A 67 -3.01 8.15 11.24
C LYS A 67 -2.18 6.87 11.17
N MET A 68 -1.52 6.47 12.27
CA MET A 68 -0.81 5.18 12.34
C MET A 68 -1.78 3.99 12.29
N ALA A 69 -2.90 4.07 13.01
CA ALA A 69 -3.96 3.06 12.97
C ALA A 69 -4.56 2.92 11.56
N PHE A 70 -4.82 4.03 10.87
CA PHE A 70 -5.29 4.01 9.49
C PHE A 70 -4.24 3.44 8.53
N SER A 71 -2.97 3.79 8.67
CA SER A 71 -1.88 3.17 7.89
C SER A 71 -1.84 1.65 8.04
N LEU A 72 -1.93 1.17 9.28
CA LEU A 72 -2.00 -0.26 9.60
C LEU A 72 -3.22 -0.93 8.98
N SER A 73 -4.37 -0.25 9.01
CA SER A 73 -5.61 -0.77 8.43
C SER A 73 -5.56 -0.87 6.91
N ILE A 74 -5.00 0.14 6.21
CA ILE A 74 -4.79 0.14 4.75
C ILE A 74 -3.87 -1.03 4.37
N GLN A 75 -2.74 -1.17 5.07
CA GLN A 75 -1.81 -2.28 4.86
C GLN A 75 -2.49 -3.63 5.08
N SER A 76 -3.31 -3.77 6.12
CA SER A 76 -4.02 -5.00 6.44
C SER A 76 -5.11 -5.33 5.40
N ILE A 77 -5.80 -4.34 4.84
CA ILE A 77 -6.75 -4.55 3.73
C ILE A 77 -6.01 -5.06 2.50
N TRP A 78 -4.94 -4.37 2.09
CA TRP A 78 -4.10 -4.76 0.96
C TRP A 78 -3.59 -6.20 1.09
N GLU A 79 -2.98 -6.55 2.23
CA GLU A 79 -2.42 -7.88 2.44
C GLU A 79 -3.50 -8.97 2.39
N ARG A 80 -4.69 -8.72 2.97
CA ARG A 80 -5.81 -9.67 2.89
C ARG A 80 -6.30 -9.85 1.47
N GLN A 81 -6.44 -8.77 0.70
CA GLN A 81 -6.83 -8.84 -0.71
C GLN A 81 -5.82 -9.66 -1.51
N LEU A 82 -4.52 -9.35 -1.39
CA LEU A 82 -3.46 -10.08 -2.08
C LEU A 82 -3.42 -11.56 -1.71
N ARG A 83 -3.49 -11.89 -0.41
CA ARG A 83 -3.50 -13.29 0.04
C ARG A 83 -4.75 -14.03 -0.43
N ALA A 84 -5.93 -13.41 -0.38
CA ALA A 84 -7.17 -14.02 -0.87
C ALA A 84 -7.07 -14.30 -2.38
N TYR A 85 -6.59 -13.33 -3.15
CA TYR A 85 -6.32 -13.47 -4.58
C TYR A 85 -5.35 -14.63 -4.85
N LEU A 86 -4.20 -14.67 -4.18
CA LEU A 86 -3.19 -15.72 -4.37
C LEU A 86 -3.69 -17.11 -3.94
N ARG A 87 -4.54 -17.21 -2.91
CA ARG A 87 -5.18 -18.48 -2.53
C ARG A 87 -6.11 -18.96 -3.64
N GLY A 88 -6.93 -18.08 -4.23
CA GLY A 88 -7.76 -18.41 -5.38
C GLY A 88 -6.94 -18.85 -6.59
N CYS A 89 -5.84 -18.14 -6.89
CA CYS A 89 -4.88 -18.53 -7.91
C CYS A 89 -4.29 -19.92 -7.65
N ALA A 90 -3.83 -20.18 -6.44
CA ALA A 90 -3.22 -21.45 -6.07
C ALA A 90 -4.19 -22.63 -6.21
N ASN A 91 -5.44 -22.44 -5.79
CA ASN A 91 -6.50 -23.46 -5.88
C ASN A 91 -6.75 -23.91 -7.33
N GLU A 92 -6.78 -22.97 -8.28
CA GLU A 92 -7.16 -23.26 -9.67
C GLU A 92 -5.96 -23.52 -10.60
N LEU A 93 -4.85 -22.82 -10.39
CA LEU A 93 -3.68 -22.87 -11.29
C LEU A 93 -2.66 -23.94 -10.88
N ARG A 94 -2.65 -24.33 -9.59
CA ARG A 94 -1.75 -25.34 -9.02
C ARG A 94 -2.51 -26.29 -8.08
N PRO A 95 -3.59 -26.96 -8.55
CA PRO A 95 -4.36 -27.88 -7.73
C PRO A 95 -3.46 -29.01 -7.22
N HIS A 96 -3.78 -29.54 -6.03
CA HIS A 96 -3.05 -30.63 -5.36
C HIS A 96 -1.61 -30.30 -4.94
N THR A 97 -1.24 -29.02 -4.89
CA THR A 97 0.04 -28.56 -4.34
C THR A 97 -0.16 -27.90 -2.97
N PRO A 98 0.87 -27.84 -2.11
CA PRO A 98 0.79 -27.10 -0.84
C PRO A 98 0.79 -25.57 -1.02
N ALA A 99 0.59 -25.05 -2.24
CA ALA A 99 0.67 -23.62 -2.55
C ALA A 99 -0.30 -22.76 -1.71
N VAL A 100 -1.51 -23.25 -1.45
CA VAL A 100 -2.50 -22.54 -0.61
C VAL A 100 -1.99 -22.33 0.82
N VAL A 101 -1.46 -23.40 1.43
CA VAL A 101 -0.89 -23.36 2.78
C VAL A 101 0.34 -22.46 2.83
N LYS A 102 1.15 -22.45 1.75
CA LYS A 102 2.28 -21.53 1.62
C LYS A 102 1.81 -20.07 1.59
N VAL A 103 0.77 -19.73 0.83
CA VAL A 103 0.22 -18.36 0.77
C VAL A 103 -0.25 -17.88 2.14
N GLU A 104 -0.84 -18.73 2.97
CA GLU A 104 -1.31 -18.34 4.31
C GLU A 104 -0.17 -18.00 5.28
N LYS A 105 0.97 -18.69 5.16
CA LYS A 105 2.11 -18.55 6.08
C LYS A 105 3.27 -17.72 5.55
N ALA A 106 3.24 -17.38 4.26
CA ALA A 106 4.33 -16.67 3.61
C ALA A 106 4.54 -15.29 4.23
N ASP A 107 5.81 -14.92 4.43
CA ASP A 107 6.19 -13.53 4.66
C ASP A 107 6.09 -12.73 3.34
N TRP A 108 6.37 -11.44 3.40
CA TRP A 108 6.28 -10.57 2.22
C TRP A 108 7.19 -11.01 1.07
N ARG A 109 8.40 -11.47 1.38
CA ARG A 109 9.36 -11.94 0.37
C ARG A 109 8.84 -13.20 -0.33
N ASP A 110 8.29 -14.13 0.42
CA ASP A 110 7.75 -15.37 -0.12
C ASP A 110 6.41 -15.15 -0.84
N LEU A 111 5.59 -14.18 -0.42
CA LEU A 111 4.39 -13.76 -1.17
C LEU A 111 4.74 -13.24 -2.57
N ARG A 112 5.80 -12.43 -2.70
CA ARG A 112 6.29 -11.94 -3.99
C ARG A 112 6.69 -13.09 -4.93
N LYS A 113 7.42 -14.08 -4.41
CA LYS A 113 7.79 -15.29 -5.17
C LYS A 113 6.55 -16.08 -5.59
N LEU A 114 5.61 -16.31 -4.66
CA LEU A 114 4.37 -17.03 -4.96
C LEU A 114 3.54 -16.32 -6.03
N PHE A 115 3.48 -14.98 -5.99
CA PHE A 115 2.82 -14.20 -7.03
C PHE A 115 3.46 -14.47 -8.40
N HIS A 116 4.78 -14.37 -8.49
CA HIS A 116 5.51 -14.68 -9.73
C HIS A 116 5.25 -16.12 -10.21
N ASP A 117 5.33 -17.11 -9.33
CA ASP A 117 5.16 -18.53 -9.68
C ASP A 117 3.75 -18.87 -10.18
N LEU A 118 2.74 -18.15 -9.68
CA LEU A 118 1.34 -18.33 -10.05
C LEU A 118 0.96 -17.52 -11.29
N ARG A 119 1.51 -16.32 -11.48
CA ARG A 119 1.07 -15.38 -12.53
C ARG A 119 2.06 -15.18 -13.67
N GLY A 120 3.30 -15.65 -13.53
CA GLY A 120 4.35 -15.54 -14.57
C GLY A 120 4.88 -14.12 -14.76
N ILE A 121 4.60 -13.22 -13.82
CA ILE A 121 5.08 -11.84 -13.80
C ILE A 121 5.43 -11.46 -12.36
N ALA A 122 6.54 -10.77 -12.18
CA ALA A 122 6.99 -10.29 -10.87
C ALA A 122 6.05 -9.18 -10.37
N ILE A 123 5.63 -9.22 -9.11
CA ILE A 123 4.84 -8.12 -8.51
C ILE A 123 5.63 -6.81 -8.52
N GLU A 124 6.95 -6.92 -8.49
CA GLU A 124 7.94 -5.84 -8.61
C GLU A 124 7.91 -5.13 -9.96
N SER A 125 7.32 -5.75 -10.99
CA SER A 125 7.21 -5.12 -12.31
C SER A 125 6.04 -4.14 -12.41
N PHE A 126 5.13 -4.14 -11.43
CA PHE A 126 3.99 -3.23 -11.40
C PHE A 126 4.43 -1.83 -10.96
N PRO A 127 3.93 -0.75 -11.58
CA PRO A 127 4.32 0.62 -11.23
C PRO A 127 4.06 1.00 -9.77
N SER A 128 3.06 0.38 -9.15
CA SER A 128 2.68 0.61 -7.75
C SER A 128 3.56 -0.12 -6.73
N PHE A 129 4.49 -0.98 -7.16
CA PHE A 129 5.22 -1.86 -6.26
C PHE A 129 5.99 -1.11 -5.17
N ASP A 130 6.76 -0.08 -5.51
CA ASP A 130 7.60 0.63 -4.54
C ASP A 130 6.77 1.23 -3.40
N ALA A 131 5.60 1.79 -3.73
CA ALA A 131 4.68 2.33 -2.74
C ALA A 131 4.04 1.23 -1.88
N LEU A 132 3.68 0.08 -2.47
CA LEU A 132 3.13 -1.06 -1.74
C LEU A 132 4.15 -1.73 -0.82
N ASP A 133 5.42 -1.73 -1.22
CA ASP A 133 6.54 -2.24 -0.43
C ASP A 133 6.83 -1.30 0.77
N ILE A 134 6.81 0.02 0.56
CA ILE A 134 6.84 1.01 1.65
C ILE A 134 5.65 0.81 2.59
N LEU A 135 4.44 0.63 2.06
CA LEU A 135 3.24 0.39 2.87
C LEU A 135 3.38 -0.87 3.74
N HIS A 136 4.01 -1.93 3.23
CA HIS A 136 4.30 -3.12 4.03
C HIS A 136 5.20 -2.81 5.23
N HIS A 137 6.28 -2.06 5.02
CA HIS A 137 7.16 -1.62 6.11
C HIS A 137 6.42 -0.70 7.08
N LEU A 138 5.61 0.24 6.58
CA LEU A 138 4.82 1.15 7.39
C LEU A 138 3.85 0.40 8.30
N GLY A 139 3.08 -0.53 7.77
CA GLY A 139 2.18 -1.35 8.58
C GLY A 139 2.92 -2.19 9.64
N ASN A 140 4.10 -2.71 9.32
CA ASN A 140 4.92 -3.41 10.31
C ASN A 140 5.42 -2.47 11.42
N ALA A 141 5.87 -1.27 11.09
CA ALA A 141 6.30 -0.27 12.07
C ALA A 141 5.11 0.16 12.96
N CYS A 142 3.96 0.48 12.38
CA CYS A 142 2.75 0.81 13.16
C CYS A 142 2.27 -0.33 14.06
N ARG A 143 2.51 -1.60 13.69
CA ARG A 143 2.09 -2.77 14.49
C ARG A 143 3.06 -3.10 15.62
N HIS A 144 4.36 -2.98 15.37
CA HIS A 144 5.40 -3.50 16.27
C HIS A 144 6.23 -2.41 16.95
N GLY A 145 6.07 -1.16 16.55
CA GLY A 145 6.91 -0.06 16.99
C GLY A 145 8.31 -0.13 16.37
N ASP A 146 9.30 0.32 17.14
CA ASP A 146 10.67 0.51 16.67
C ASP A 146 11.34 -0.81 16.29
N GLY A 147 11.92 -0.84 15.09
CA GLY A 147 12.64 -2.01 14.59
C GLY A 147 13.13 -1.86 13.16
N ARG A 148 13.37 -2.98 12.49
CA ARG A 148 13.93 -3.01 11.13
C ARG A 148 13.09 -2.22 10.13
N SER A 149 11.76 -2.29 10.22
CA SER A 149 10.89 -1.52 9.34
C SER A 149 10.99 -0.01 9.57
N THR A 150 11.12 0.44 10.81
CA THR A 150 11.33 1.87 11.13
C THR A 150 12.65 2.38 10.55
N VAL A 151 13.73 1.59 10.68
CA VAL A 151 15.03 1.91 10.07
C VAL A 151 14.93 1.99 8.56
N GLU A 152 14.30 1.01 7.91
CA GLU A 152 14.09 0.99 6.45
C GLU A 152 13.29 2.22 5.98
N LEU A 153 12.19 2.54 6.68
CA LEU A 153 11.36 3.71 6.38
C LEU A 153 12.13 5.01 6.56
N SER A 154 12.98 5.15 7.58
CA SER A 154 13.77 6.37 7.78
C SER A 154 14.74 6.65 6.64
N GLN A 155 15.20 5.60 5.95
CA GLN A 155 16.10 5.73 4.81
C GLN A 155 15.34 6.04 3.52
N ARG A 156 14.17 5.41 3.32
CA ARG A 156 13.39 5.51 2.07
C ARG A 156 12.37 6.66 2.06
N CYS A 157 11.88 7.04 3.23
CA CYS A 157 10.84 8.05 3.44
C CYS A 157 11.20 8.93 4.64
N PRO A 158 12.33 9.68 4.57
CA PRO A 158 12.76 10.55 5.66
C PRO A 158 11.73 11.64 5.99
N ASP A 159 10.85 11.97 5.04
CA ASP A 159 9.75 12.92 5.22
C ASP A 159 8.71 12.50 6.27
N LEU A 160 8.67 11.21 6.65
CA LEU A 160 7.84 10.73 7.76
C LEU A 160 8.33 11.22 9.13
N TRP A 161 9.56 11.74 9.21
CA TRP A 161 10.13 12.35 10.40
C TRP A 161 10.45 13.81 10.09
N PRO A 162 9.49 14.74 10.29
CA PRO A 162 9.74 16.15 10.06
C PRO A 162 10.91 16.63 10.92
N PRO A 163 11.77 17.52 10.39
CA PRO A 163 12.92 18.00 11.14
C PRO A 163 12.46 18.71 12.42
N ILE A 164 13.06 18.32 13.55
CA ILE A 164 12.84 18.99 14.82
C ILE A 164 13.47 20.40 14.71
N PRO A 165 12.73 21.48 15.03
CA PRO A 165 13.30 22.82 15.05
C PRO A 165 14.56 22.85 15.94
N PRO A 166 15.62 23.57 15.53
CA PRO A 166 16.82 23.66 16.33
C PRO A 166 16.48 24.26 17.70
N LEU A 167 17.06 23.69 18.75
CA LEU A 167 16.97 24.28 20.09
C LEU A 167 17.62 25.67 20.08
N PRO A 168 17.13 26.61 20.92
CA PRO A 168 17.81 27.87 21.13
C PRO A 168 19.29 27.64 21.50
N PRO A 169 20.24 28.51 21.08
CA PRO A 169 21.67 28.26 21.23
C PRO A 169 22.13 27.95 22.66
N GLU A 170 21.40 28.45 23.65
CA GLU A 170 21.62 28.24 25.09
C GLU A 170 21.40 26.81 25.59
N PHE A 171 20.71 25.96 24.81
CA PHE A 171 20.45 24.55 25.16
C PHE A 171 21.39 23.56 24.45
N GLY A 172 22.34 24.05 23.65
CA GLY A 172 23.28 23.22 22.89
C GLY A 172 22.63 22.49 21.69
N PRO A 173 23.39 21.63 20.98
CA PRO A 173 22.87 20.89 19.84
C PRO A 173 21.79 19.88 20.28
N ALA A 174 20.70 19.79 19.51
CA ALA A 174 19.68 18.79 19.74
C ALA A 174 20.29 17.37 19.61
N PRO A 175 19.94 16.42 20.49
CA PRO A 175 20.42 15.05 20.38
C PRO A 175 19.93 14.43 19.06
N SER A 176 20.84 13.77 18.35
CA SER A 176 20.48 12.94 17.19
C SER A 176 19.79 11.67 17.70
N ASN A 177 18.48 11.74 17.88
CA ASN A 177 17.70 10.57 18.27
C ASN A 177 17.51 9.65 17.06
N PRO A 178 17.61 8.32 17.25
CA PRO A 178 17.24 7.39 16.20
C PRO A 178 15.77 7.62 15.81
N PRO A 179 15.39 7.34 14.55
CA PRO A 179 14.01 7.47 14.11
C PRO A 179 13.13 6.56 14.96
N SER A 180 12.19 7.16 15.70
CA SER A 180 11.20 6.43 16.49
C SER A 180 9.85 6.50 15.81
N THR A 181 9.14 5.38 15.82
CA THR A 181 7.79 5.20 15.33
C THR A 181 6.82 6.15 16.03
N ALA A 182 7.03 6.42 17.33
CA ALA A 182 6.20 7.35 18.10
C ALA A 182 6.31 8.81 17.60
N ALA A 183 7.44 9.17 16.98
CA ALA A 183 7.69 10.48 16.40
C ALA A 183 7.32 10.56 14.91
N MET A 184 6.81 9.47 14.33
CA MET A 184 6.44 9.42 12.92
C MET A 184 5.19 10.25 12.66
N ASN A 185 5.21 11.08 11.61
CA ASN A 185 4.07 11.86 11.16
C ASN A 185 3.67 11.47 9.74
N ILE A 186 2.49 10.88 9.59
CA ILE A 186 1.98 10.39 8.32
C ILE A 186 0.98 11.40 7.77
N SER A 187 1.28 12.03 6.64
CA SER A 187 0.35 12.97 6.02
C SER A 187 -0.88 12.27 5.43
N VAL A 188 -1.99 13.01 5.29
CA VAL A 188 -3.18 12.51 4.60
C VAL A 188 -2.85 12.14 3.16
N ASP A 189 -2.04 12.97 2.47
CA ASP A 189 -1.60 12.70 1.10
C ASP A 189 -0.81 11.39 0.99
N ARG A 190 -0.02 11.04 2.01
CA ARG A 190 0.69 9.76 2.07
C ARG A 190 -0.32 8.60 2.14
N LEU A 191 -1.34 8.70 3.00
CA LEU A 191 -2.43 7.71 3.07
C LEU A 191 -3.15 7.57 1.72
N ARG A 192 -3.49 8.70 1.08
CA ARG A 192 -4.12 8.72 -0.26
C ARG A 192 -3.24 8.00 -1.29
N SER A 193 -1.94 8.32 -1.32
CA SER A 193 -1.00 7.71 -2.27
C SER A 193 -0.89 6.19 -2.15
N PHE A 194 -0.98 5.64 -0.93
CA PHE A 194 -1.01 4.19 -0.73
C PHE A 194 -2.30 3.55 -1.21
N VAL A 195 -3.44 4.18 -0.93
CA VAL A 195 -4.75 3.74 -1.41
C VAL A 195 -4.81 3.77 -2.94
N ASP A 196 -4.31 4.84 -3.56
CA ASP A 196 -4.20 4.96 -5.01
C ASP A 196 -3.28 3.90 -5.61
N SER A 197 -2.17 3.57 -4.93
CA SER A 197 -1.25 2.52 -5.36
C SER A 197 -1.86 1.12 -5.30
N ILE A 198 -2.67 0.84 -4.26
CA ILE A 198 -3.45 -0.41 -4.17
C ILE A 198 -4.48 -0.47 -5.30
N ALA A 199 -5.22 0.61 -5.53
CA ALA A 199 -6.20 0.68 -6.60
C ALA A 199 -5.54 0.50 -7.98
N ALA A 200 -4.41 1.19 -8.23
CA ALA A 200 -3.64 1.06 -9.46
C ALA A 200 -3.17 -0.37 -9.70
N PHE A 201 -2.68 -1.06 -8.65
CA PHE A 201 -2.30 -2.46 -8.75
C PHE A 201 -3.45 -3.34 -9.25
N TRP A 202 -4.65 -3.18 -8.68
CA TRP A 202 -5.80 -4.00 -9.08
C TRP A 202 -6.31 -3.64 -10.48
N LEU A 203 -6.24 -2.37 -10.89
CA LEU A 203 -6.56 -1.95 -12.27
C LEU A 203 -5.56 -2.48 -13.29
N ASP A 204 -4.28 -2.58 -12.93
CA ASP A 204 -3.25 -3.22 -13.76
C ASP A 204 -3.45 -4.74 -13.84
N ALA A 205 -3.85 -5.38 -12.74
CA ALA A 205 -4.24 -6.78 -12.74
C ALA A 205 -5.49 -7.04 -13.62
N GLU A 206 -6.51 -6.18 -13.53
CA GLU A 206 -7.72 -6.26 -14.37
C GLU A 206 -7.38 -6.09 -15.85
N TYR A 207 -6.45 -5.19 -16.18
CA TYR A 207 -5.96 -5.04 -17.54
C TYR A 207 -5.35 -6.33 -18.08
N ILE A 208 -4.45 -6.98 -17.33
CA ILE A 208 -3.86 -8.26 -17.74
C ILE A 208 -4.95 -9.33 -17.87
N TYR A 209 -5.88 -9.40 -16.94
CA TYR A 209 -7.04 -10.31 -17.01
C TYR A 209 -7.84 -10.11 -18.30
N ASN A 210 -8.13 -8.86 -18.64
CA ASN A 210 -8.89 -8.49 -19.83
C ASN A 210 -8.13 -8.83 -21.11
N GLU A 211 -6.83 -8.57 -21.17
CA GLU A 211 -5.94 -9.01 -22.26
C GLU A 211 -5.92 -10.53 -22.42
N SER A 212 -5.99 -11.24 -21.30
CA SER A 212 -5.99 -12.70 -21.20
C SER A 212 -7.26 -13.38 -21.69
N ILE A 213 -8.37 -12.68 -21.92
CA ILE A 213 -9.61 -13.28 -22.45
C ILE A 213 -9.42 -13.71 -23.92
N GLU A 214 -9.73 -14.96 -24.25
CA GLU A 214 -9.57 -15.49 -25.62
C GLU A 214 -10.53 -14.87 -26.63
N ARG A 215 -11.83 -14.82 -26.29
CA ARG A 215 -12.89 -14.26 -27.15
C ARG A 215 -13.47 -13.04 -26.48
N LYS A 216 -13.10 -11.87 -26.99
CA LYS A 216 -13.50 -10.57 -26.43
C LYS A 216 -14.70 -10.01 -27.19
N HIS A 217 -15.61 -9.37 -26.47
CA HIS A 217 -16.64 -8.56 -27.11
C HIS A 217 -16.00 -7.34 -27.80
N SER A 218 -16.60 -6.82 -28.86
CA SER A 218 -16.06 -5.70 -29.65
C SER A 218 -15.80 -4.45 -28.81
N SER A 219 -16.65 -4.17 -27.82
CA SER A 219 -16.46 -3.07 -26.87
C SER A 219 -15.21 -3.23 -26.00
N LEU A 220 -14.91 -4.46 -25.57
CA LEU A 220 -13.71 -4.74 -24.77
C LEU A 220 -12.45 -4.62 -25.63
N GLU A 221 -12.46 -5.12 -26.86
CA GLU A 221 -11.32 -4.96 -27.77
C GLU A 221 -11.06 -3.48 -28.07
N ALA A 222 -12.12 -2.70 -28.34
CA ALA A 222 -11.99 -1.26 -28.55
C ALA A 222 -11.44 -0.52 -27.32
N ARG A 223 -11.81 -0.97 -26.09
CA ARG A 223 -11.23 -0.45 -24.85
C ARG A 223 -9.74 -0.78 -24.73
N LEU A 224 -9.36 -2.04 -24.94
CA LEU A 224 -7.96 -2.48 -24.85
C LEU A 224 -7.07 -1.78 -25.89
N VAL A 225 -7.57 -1.51 -27.09
CA VAL A 225 -6.82 -0.72 -28.09
C VAL A 225 -6.47 0.67 -27.56
N ARG A 226 -7.40 1.37 -26.90
CA ARG A 226 -7.13 2.67 -26.29
C ARG A 226 -6.15 2.54 -25.13
N GLU A 227 -6.39 1.59 -24.23
CA GLU A 227 -5.51 1.39 -23.06
C GLU A 227 -4.07 1.06 -23.45
N ARG A 228 -3.85 0.25 -24.50
CA ARG A 228 -2.50 -0.02 -25.03
C ARG A 228 -1.78 1.24 -25.53
N ALA A 229 -2.52 2.25 -25.98
CA ALA A 229 -1.96 3.51 -26.50
C ALA A 229 -1.75 4.56 -25.40
N GLU A 230 -2.61 4.56 -24.38
CA GLU A 230 -2.64 5.59 -23.33
C GLU A 230 -1.84 5.20 -22.07
N ARG A 231 -1.65 3.90 -21.81
CA ARG A 231 -0.93 3.45 -20.60
C ARG A 231 0.55 3.79 -20.66
N ASN A 232 1.05 4.35 -19.57
CA ASN A 232 2.48 4.62 -19.36
C ASN A 232 3.28 3.35 -19.03
N TRP A 233 2.60 2.23 -18.72
CA TRP A 233 3.21 0.95 -18.41
C TRP A 233 2.48 -0.18 -19.15
N LEU A 234 3.26 -1.12 -19.68
CA LEU A 234 2.75 -2.35 -20.27
C LEU A 234 3.40 -3.55 -19.56
N PRO A 235 2.60 -4.57 -19.20
CA PRO A 235 3.08 -5.76 -18.52
C PRO A 235 4.08 -6.50 -19.42
N LYS A 236 5.20 -6.89 -18.84
CA LYS A 236 6.25 -7.67 -19.51
C LYS A 236 6.56 -8.87 -18.64
N ALA A 237 6.72 -10.05 -19.26
CA ALA A 237 7.24 -11.21 -18.56
C ALA A 237 8.64 -10.88 -18.01
N ALA A 238 8.95 -11.35 -16.81
CA ALA A 238 10.31 -11.30 -16.32
C ALA A 238 11.19 -12.13 -17.28
N VAL A 239 12.21 -11.51 -17.87
CA VAL A 239 13.23 -12.25 -18.62
C VAL A 239 13.93 -13.12 -17.57
N SER A 240 13.67 -14.43 -17.57
CA SER A 240 14.45 -15.35 -16.75
C SER A 240 15.91 -15.19 -17.15
N GLN A 241 16.70 -14.49 -16.33
CA GLN A 241 18.14 -14.63 -16.37
C GLN A 241 18.41 -16.09 -16.00
N ARG A 242 18.65 -16.92 -17.01
CA ARG A 242 19.29 -18.22 -16.78
C ARG A 242 20.63 -17.88 -16.16
N VAL A 243 20.77 -18.10 -14.86
CA VAL A 243 22.08 -18.18 -14.23
C VAL A 243 22.74 -19.41 -14.87
N GLN A 244 23.64 -19.15 -15.82
CA GLN A 244 24.70 -20.08 -16.15
C GLN A 244 25.66 -20.04 -14.96
N GLU A 245 25.67 -21.14 -14.19
CA GLU A 245 26.86 -21.84 -13.68
C GLU A 245 26.43 -23.01 -12.79
#